data_AF-A0A2R3JMH9-F1
#
_entry.id   AF-A0A2R3JMH9-F1
#
_cell.length_a   1.000
_cell.length_b   1.000
_cell.length_c   1.000
_cell.angle_alpha   90.00
_cell.angle_beta   90.00
_cell.angle_gamma   90.00
#
_symmetry.space_group_name_H-M   'P 1'
#
loop_
_entity.id
_entity.type
_entity.pdbx_description
1 polymer ?
#
loop_
_entity_poly.entity_id
_entity_poly.type
_entity_poly.pdbx_seq_one_letter_code
_entity_poly.pdbx_strand_id
1 'polypeptide(L)'
;MQVAIGIVVVAIVIYAAIKGFQLYIDKQIQQLTSQQQALVAAAQATDFEKIEGLGLTGGSLEKLATLQNDDQVVQNDRLPAVSEQLTQTKELTRKIKFVEARQNLKKASQALAIIKTSIDETRQGLKALDDADQAHRQAVAQLEKKYQNLRKTLLSQNFSFGPSIDQLEDRLANLESDFDRFSQLAKAGDHDAAEQVLDQLRHDTSALEADIDRIPPIYKDLVTGFPDQIKELATGYQQLVDQHFHFEVATIEPEIQSLKQAIDANTALLGELKVAEAEAGNHAIEKRIDHIYDVLQVEIDAKAVVDEKQAEISQFLTHAMNQNHRLQIELDRLAQSYTLNDHEVERTRELNEQLKNIESVYQADVTAITSKQAVYSQIAAHYTDQATQLKGIEEEQVAIDKGVAGLAAEESKAQSTLQRFDFEIHAIKRQVENLNLPGLPQAYLDYFFVVSKEIERLDHDINKLVINMDDITKQLIVIQADLATLKEKTTDLMDSAILAEQLLQYANRYKTNHEEIQAASVSAQQLFNEDHDYAHSLEVIATAIDKVDPGAYKRIEDSYYAQKKDDVE
;
A
#
# COMPACT_ATOMS: atom_id res chain seq x y z
N MET A 1 12.16 -82.89 -79.74
CA MET A 1 12.25 -83.34 -78.33
C MET A 1 12.40 -82.21 -77.29
N GLN A 2 12.90 -81.01 -77.64
CA GLN A 2 13.05 -79.92 -76.66
C GLN A 2 11.73 -79.28 -76.21
N VAL A 3 10.68 -79.24 -77.05
CA VAL A 3 9.37 -78.66 -76.69
C VAL A 3 8.60 -79.55 -75.69
N ALA A 4 8.71 -80.88 -75.79
CA ALA A 4 8.07 -81.81 -74.86
C ALA A 4 8.70 -81.77 -73.45
N ILE A 5 10.03 -81.62 -73.37
CA ILE A 5 10.73 -81.45 -72.09
C ILE A 5 10.37 -80.10 -71.45
N GLY A 6 10.25 -79.03 -72.24
CA GLY A 6 9.78 -77.73 -71.76
C GLY A 6 8.38 -77.78 -71.15
N ILE A 7 7.43 -78.48 -71.79
CA ILE A 7 6.05 -78.62 -71.28
C ILE A 7 6.02 -79.45 -69.99
N VAL A 8 6.80 -80.53 -69.90
CA VAL A 8 6.89 -81.37 -68.68
C VAL A 8 7.52 -80.61 -67.53
N VAL A 9 8.59 -79.83 -67.77
CA VAL A 9 9.21 -78.99 -66.74
C VAL A 9 8.25 -77.90 -66.28
N VAL A 10 7.52 -77.24 -67.19
CA VAL A 10 6.50 -76.25 -66.83
C VAL A 10 5.34 -76.90 -66.05
N ALA A 11 4.90 -78.10 -66.40
CA ALA A 11 3.88 -78.83 -65.66
C ALA A 11 4.33 -79.22 -64.25
N ILE A 12 5.60 -79.62 -64.07
CA ILE A 12 6.19 -79.90 -62.75
C ILE A 12 6.30 -78.63 -61.91
N VAL A 13 6.70 -77.50 -62.50
CA VAL A 13 6.76 -76.20 -61.80
C VAL A 13 5.37 -75.73 -61.38
N ILE A 14 4.36 -75.88 -62.25
CA ILE A 14 2.96 -75.56 -61.92
C ILE A 14 2.45 -76.48 -60.81
N TYR A 15 2.73 -77.79 -60.87
CA TYR A 15 2.33 -78.74 -59.83
C TYR A 15 3.02 -78.45 -58.48
N ALA A 16 4.31 -78.11 -58.50
CA ALA A 16 5.06 -77.69 -57.31
C ALA A 16 4.52 -76.39 -56.73
N ALA A 17 4.16 -75.41 -57.57
CA ALA A 17 3.52 -74.18 -57.15
C ALA A 17 2.15 -74.44 -56.50
N ILE A 18 1.31 -75.29 -57.10
CA ILE A 18 0.00 -75.69 -56.56
C ILE A 18 0.15 -76.38 -55.20
N LYS A 19 1.07 -77.34 -55.08
CA LYS A 19 1.40 -78.03 -53.81
C LYS A 19 1.95 -77.07 -52.76
N GLY A 20 2.78 -76.12 -53.15
CA GLY A 20 3.33 -75.08 -52.26
C GLY A 20 2.26 -74.16 -51.70
N PHE A 21 1.34 -73.68 -52.55
CA PHE A 21 0.19 -72.88 -52.13
C PHE A 21 -0.78 -73.67 -51.25
N GLN A 22 -1.01 -74.94 -51.55
CA GLN A 22 -1.83 -75.83 -50.73
C GLN A 22 -1.24 -76.00 -49.32
N LEU A 23 0.06 -76.28 -49.21
CA LEU A 23 0.74 -76.41 -47.91
C LEU A 23 0.75 -75.09 -47.12
N TYR A 24 0.84 -73.95 -47.80
CA TYR A 24 0.77 -72.63 -47.15
C TYR A 24 -0.61 -72.35 -46.56
N ILE A 25 -1.68 -72.62 -47.33
CA ILE A 25 -3.06 -72.42 -46.88
C ILE A 25 -3.43 -73.43 -45.78
N ASP A 26 -3.00 -74.69 -45.88
CA ASP A 26 -3.23 -75.69 -44.85
C ASP A 26 -2.56 -75.33 -43.51
N LYS A 27 -1.34 -74.76 -43.54
CA LYS A 27 -0.70 -74.23 -42.32
C LYS A 27 -1.48 -73.08 -41.68
N GLN A 28 -2.02 -72.16 -42.49
CA GLN A 28 -2.85 -71.07 -41.98
C GLN A 28 -4.17 -71.56 -41.41
N ILE A 29 -4.81 -72.56 -42.04
CA ILE A 29 -6.01 -73.21 -41.51
C ILE A 29 -5.69 -73.86 -40.16
N GLN A 30 -4.57 -74.58 -40.03
CA GLN A 30 -4.17 -75.19 -38.76
C GLN A 30 -3.94 -74.16 -37.65
N GLN A 31 -3.29 -73.04 -37.94
CA GLN A 31 -3.05 -71.96 -36.98
C GLN A 31 -4.37 -71.30 -36.53
N LEU A 32 -5.31 -71.07 -37.45
CA LEU A 32 -6.62 -70.51 -37.09
C LEU A 32 -7.50 -71.53 -36.35
N THR A 33 -7.34 -72.82 -36.66
CA THR A 33 -8.05 -73.90 -35.94
C THR A 33 -7.55 -74.02 -34.50
N SER A 34 -6.23 -73.90 -34.26
CA SER A 34 -5.70 -73.91 -32.89
C SER A 34 -6.08 -72.65 -32.10
N GLN A 35 -6.11 -71.48 -32.75
CA GLN A 35 -6.63 -70.26 -32.15
C GLN A 35 -8.11 -70.38 -31.80
N GLN A 36 -8.92 -70.97 -32.69
CA GLN A 36 -10.33 -71.23 -32.43
C GLN A 36 -10.52 -72.19 -31.24
N GLN A 37 -9.76 -73.28 -31.15
CA GLN A 37 -9.80 -74.19 -30.01
C GLN A 37 -9.40 -73.52 -28.68
N ALA A 38 -8.40 -72.63 -28.71
CA ALA A 38 -8.03 -71.85 -27.54
C ALA A 38 -9.14 -70.88 -27.11
N LEU A 39 -9.85 -70.27 -28.07
CA LEU A 39 -11.00 -69.39 -27.78
C LEU A 39 -12.21 -70.18 -27.28
N VAL A 40 -12.45 -71.41 -27.77
CA VAL A 40 -13.49 -72.31 -27.23
C VAL A 40 -13.18 -72.66 -25.78
N ALA A 41 -11.94 -73.05 -25.48
CA ALA A 41 -11.52 -73.34 -24.10
C ALA A 41 -11.61 -72.10 -23.20
N ALA A 42 -11.30 -70.91 -23.73
CA ALA A 42 -11.45 -69.66 -23.01
C ALA A 42 -12.93 -69.32 -22.72
N ALA A 43 -13.81 -69.45 -23.71
CA ALA A 43 -15.24 -69.23 -23.52
C ALA A 43 -15.81 -70.18 -22.45
N GLN A 44 -15.49 -71.47 -22.53
CA GLN A 44 -15.93 -72.48 -21.56
C GLN A 44 -15.36 -72.31 -20.14
N ALA A 45 -14.20 -71.66 -19.99
CA ALA A 45 -13.61 -71.36 -18.69
C ALA A 45 -14.19 -70.09 -18.04
N THR A 46 -15.12 -69.39 -18.71
CA THR A 46 -15.77 -68.20 -18.17
C THR A 46 -16.90 -68.64 -17.23
N ASP A 47 -16.59 -68.72 -15.93
CA ASP A 47 -17.53 -69.14 -14.88
C ASP A 47 -18.52 -68.02 -14.53
N PHE A 48 -19.71 -68.04 -15.15
CA PHE A 48 -20.82 -67.18 -14.75
C PHE A 48 -21.42 -67.58 -13.38
N GLU A 49 -21.28 -68.84 -12.97
CA GLU A 49 -21.84 -69.35 -11.69
C GLU A 49 -21.27 -68.62 -10.45
N LYS A 50 -19.99 -68.19 -10.50
CA LYS A 50 -19.37 -67.45 -9.40
C LYS A 50 -19.99 -66.07 -9.20
N ILE A 51 -20.48 -65.46 -10.28
CA ILE A 51 -21.08 -64.12 -10.27
C ILE A 51 -22.59 -64.21 -10.10
N GLU A 52 -23.26 -65.26 -10.62
CA GLU A 52 -24.66 -65.56 -10.27
C GLU A 52 -24.85 -65.83 -8.78
N GLY A 53 -23.86 -66.46 -8.13
CA GLY A 53 -23.83 -66.65 -6.67
C GLY A 53 -23.74 -65.36 -5.85
N LEU A 54 -23.50 -64.20 -6.47
CA LEU A 54 -23.46 -62.89 -5.79
C LEU A 54 -24.86 -62.27 -5.60
N GLY A 55 -25.93 -62.91 -6.11
CA GLY A 55 -27.31 -62.48 -5.85
C GLY A 55 -27.69 -61.14 -6.49
N LEU A 56 -27.17 -60.87 -7.69
CA LEU A 56 -27.34 -59.61 -8.42
C LEU A 56 -28.81 -59.36 -8.82
N THR A 57 -29.32 -58.15 -8.60
CA THR A 57 -30.65 -57.70 -9.09
C THR A 57 -30.58 -56.28 -9.66
N GLY A 58 -31.67 -55.80 -10.28
CA GLY A 58 -31.73 -54.45 -10.85
C GLY A 58 -30.80 -54.24 -12.06
N GLY A 59 -30.13 -53.09 -12.12
CA GLY A 59 -29.25 -52.69 -13.25
C GLY A 59 -28.02 -53.60 -13.44
N SER A 60 -27.53 -54.24 -12.37
CA SER A 60 -26.44 -55.21 -12.45
C SER A 60 -26.87 -56.56 -13.00
N LEU A 61 -28.13 -56.96 -12.78
CA LEU A 61 -28.71 -58.15 -13.41
C LEU A 61 -28.87 -57.92 -14.91
N GLU A 62 -29.34 -56.75 -15.33
CA GLU A 62 -29.45 -56.41 -16.76
C GLU A 62 -28.07 -56.45 -17.44
N LYS A 63 -27.04 -55.86 -16.82
CA LYS A 63 -25.65 -55.96 -17.29
C LYS A 63 -25.17 -57.41 -17.36
N LEU A 64 -25.38 -58.21 -16.32
CA LEU A 64 -25.01 -59.64 -16.34
C LEU A 64 -25.77 -60.44 -17.42
N ALA A 65 -27.07 -60.19 -17.59
CA ALA A 65 -27.90 -60.84 -18.60
C ALA A 65 -27.46 -60.50 -20.02
N THR A 66 -27.05 -59.25 -20.28
CA THR A 66 -26.46 -58.87 -21.58
C THR A 66 -25.15 -59.60 -21.84
N LEU A 67 -24.26 -59.68 -20.84
CA LEU A 67 -22.99 -60.41 -20.93
C LEU A 67 -23.19 -61.92 -21.12
N GLN A 68 -24.18 -62.51 -20.46
CA GLN A 68 -24.55 -63.92 -20.63
C GLN A 68 -25.12 -64.19 -22.04
N ASN A 69 -25.98 -63.31 -22.54
CA ASN A 69 -26.54 -63.45 -23.89
C ASN A 69 -25.44 -63.30 -24.96
N ASP A 70 -24.55 -62.33 -24.80
CA ASP A 70 -23.42 -62.13 -25.71
C ASP A 70 -22.47 -63.34 -25.71
N ASP A 71 -22.19 -63.93 -24.54
CA ASP A 71 -21.39 -65.15 -24.44
C ASP A 71 -22.09 -66.36 -25.06
N GLN A 72 -23.40 -66.53 -24.83
CA GLN A 72 -24.19 -67.60 -25.47
C GLN A 72 -24.19 -67.48 -27.00
N VAL A 73 -24.34 -66.27 -27.54
CA VAL A 73 -24.26 -66.01 -29.00
C VAL A 73 -22.86 -66.32 -29.53
N VAL A 74 -21.82 -66.00 -28.77
CA VAL A 74 -20.44 -66.35 -29.13
C VAL A 74 -20.22 -67.87 -29.14
N GLN A 75 -20.70 -68.57 -28.11
CA GLN A 75 -20.54 -70.02 -27.96
C GLN A 75 -21.38 -70.84 -28.95
N ASN A 76 -22.65 -70.49 -29.14
CA ASN A 76 -23.60 -71.31 -29.89
C ASN A 76 -23.65 -70.96 -31.39
N ASP A 77 -23.44 -69.69 -31.75
CA ASP A 77 -23.60 -69.25 -33.15
C ASP A 77 -22.25 -68.92 -33.79
N ARG A 78 -21.45 -68.04 -33.16
CA ARG A 78 -20.25 -67.48 -33.81
C ARG A 78 -19.09 -68.48 -33.87
N LEU A 79 -18.81 -69.22 -32.79
CA LEU A 79 -17.73 -70.21 -32.75
C LEU A 79 -17.97 -71.41 -33.69
N PRO A 80 -19.19 -71.99 -33.78
CA PRO A 80 -19.51 -73.03 -34.75
C PRO A 80 -19.51 -72.52 -36.20
N ALA A 81 -20.02 -71.32 -36.46
CA ALA A 81 -19.99 -70.73 -37.80
C ALA A 81 -18.56 -70.56 -38.34
N VAL A 82 -17.61 -70.15 -37.48
CA VAL A 82 -16.20 -70.07 -37.87
C VAL A 82 -15.59 -71.46 -38.09
N SER A 83 -15.96 -72.45 -37.28
CA SER A 83 -15.51 -73.85 -37.46
C SER A 83 -15.99 -74.42 -38.80
N GLU A 84 -17.24 -74.13 -39.18
CA GLU A 84 -17.79 -74.50 -40.47
C GLU A 84 -17.06 -73.77 -41.61
N GLN A 85 -16.82 -72.47 -41.49
CA GLN A 85 -16.05 -71.69 -42.47
C GLN A 85 -14.62 -72.23 -42.65
N LEU A 86 -13.94 -72.64 -41.58
CA LEU A 86 -12.61 -73.25 -41.65
C LEU A 86 -12.66 -74.62 -42.35
N THR A 87 -13.71 -75.40 -42.10
CA THR A 87 -13.94 -76.70 -42.76
C THR A 87 -14.22 -76.53 -44.26
N GLN A 88 -15.12 -75.61 -44.63
CA GLN A 88 -15.41 -75.26 -46.02
C GLN A 88 -14.16 -74.73 -46.75
N THR A 89 -13.34 -73.93 -46.06
CA THR A 89 -12.08 -73.41 -46.60
C THR A 89 -11.07 -74.53 -46.87
N LYS A 90 -11.02 -75.56 -46.02
CA LYS A 90 -10.21 -76.77 -46.23
C LYS A 90 -10.69 -77.56 -47.45
N GLU A 91 -11.99 -77.65 -47.69
CA GLU A 91 -12.54 -78.29 -48.89
C GLU A 91 -12.25 -77.50 -50.17
N LEU A 92 -12.38 -76.18 -50.15
CA LEU A 92 -12.05 -75.30 -51.29
C LEU A 92 -10.56 -75.39 -51.65
N THR A 93 -9.70 -75.52 -50.64
CA THR A 93 -8.25 -75.75 -50.80
C THR A 93 -7.96 -77.09 -51.49
N ARG A 94 -8.71 -78.15 -51.16
CA ARG A 94 -8.62 -79.45 -51.85
C ARG A 94 -9.13 -79.40 -53.29
N LYS A 95 -10.13 -78.56 -53.58
CA LYS A 95 -10.70 -78.33 -54.93
C LYS A 95 -9.89 -77.32 -55.76
N ILE A 96 -8.69 -76.93 -55.32
CA ILE A 96 -7.75 -76.03 -56.04
C ILE A 96 -8.34 -74.60 -56.26
N LYS A 97 -9.31 -74.18 -55.42
CA LYS A 97 -9.90 -72.82 -55.47
C LYS A 97 -9.20 -71.87 -54.49
N PHE A 98 -7.93 -71.55 -54.76
CA PHE A 98 -7.07 -70.84 -53.81
C PHE A 98 -7.47 -69.39 -53.49
N VAL A 99 -8.07 -68.67 -54.44
CA VAL A 99 -8.49 -67.27 -54.23
C VAL A 99 -9.67 -67.20 -53.26
N GLU A 100 -10.69 -68.03 -53.46
CA GLU A 100 -11.84 -68.15 -52.56
C GLU A 100 -11.41 -68.64 -51.17
N ALA A 101 -10.50 -69.63 -51.10
CA ALA A 101 -9.96 -70.12 -49.85
C ALA A 101 -9.21 -69.04 -49.05
N ARG A 102 -8.42 -68.18 -49.72
CA ARG A 102 -7.71 -67.07 -49.07
C ARG A 102 -8.66 -65.98 -48.57
N GLN A 103 -9.73 -65.68 -49.30
CA GLN A 103 -10.76 -64.73 -48.86
C GLN A 103 -11.52 -65.27 -47.64
N ASN A 104 -11.89 -66.55 -47.65
CA ASN A 104 -12.56 -67.17 -46.51
C ASN A 104 -11.64 -67.28 -45.29
N LEU A 105 -10.34 -67.53 -45.49
CA LEU A 105 -9.34 -67.46 -44.41
C LEU A 105 -9.30 -66.07 -43.76
N LYS A 106 -9.30 -64.99 -44.55
CA LYS A 106 -9.30 -63.61 -44.03
C LYS A 106 -10.59 -63.28 -43.27
N LYS A 107 -11.74 -63.76 -43.76
CA LYS A 107 -13.03 -63.60 -43.08
C LYS A 107 -13.05 -64.38 -41.75
N ALA A 108 -12.58 -65.62 -41.75
CA ALA A 108 -12.46 -66.45 -40.55
C ALA A 108 -11.50 -65.82 -39.52
N SER A 109 -10.36 -65.27 -39.95
CA SER A 109 -9.43 -64.58 -39.04
C SER A 109 -10.02 -63.29 -38.44
N GLN A 110 -10.77 -62.52 -39.25
CA GLN A 110 -11.47 -61.33 -38.75
C GLN A 110 -12.59 -61.71 -37.76
N ALA A 111 -13.34 -62.77 -38.06
CA ALA A 111 -14.36 -63.30 -37.15
C ALA A 111 -13.76 -63.80 -35.83
N LEU A 112 -12.63 -64.53 -35.87
CA LEU A 112 -11.92 -64.94 -34.66
C LEU A 112 -11.39 -63.76 -33.84
N ALA A 113 -10.94 -62.69 -34.49
CA ALA A 113 -10.51 -61.47 -33.79
C ALA A 113 -11.68 -60.78 -33.07
N ILE A 114 -12.85 -60.67 -33.72
CA ILE A 114 -14.07 -60.10 -33.11
C ILE A 114 -14.55 -60.98 -31.94
N ILE A 115 -14.54 -62.30 -32.12
CA ILE A 115 -14.89 -63.26 -31.06
C ILE A 115 -13.94 -63.11 -29.87
N LYS A 116 -12.63 -62.98 -30.12
CA LYS A 116 -11.65 -62.76 -29.05
C LYS A 116 -11.93 -61.47 -28.28
N THR A 117 -12.17 -60.36 -28.97
CA THR A 117 -12.51 -59.08 -28.33
C THR A 117 -13.77 -59.20 -27.49
N SER A 118 -14.81 -59.84 -27.99
CA SER A 118 -16.06 -60.06 -27.25
C SER A 118 -15.87 -60.92 -26.00
N ILE A 119 -15.08 -62.00 -26.07
CA ILE A 119 -14.75 -62.82 -24.88
C ILE A 119 -13.94 -62.02 -23.86
N ASP A 120 -12.98 -61.21 -24.32
CA ASP A 120 -12.17 -60.36 -23.45
C ASP A 120 -13.02 -59.26 -22.79
N GLU A 121 -13.95 -58.64 -23.52
CA GLU A 121 -14.92 -57.66 -23.00
C GLU A 121 -15.85 -58.28 -21.94
N THR A 122 -16.41 -59.47 -22.21
CA THR A 122 -17.26 -60.17 -21.24
C THR A 122 -16.51 -60.50 -19.96
N ARG A 123 -15.26 -61.00 -20.07
CA ARG A 123 -14.42 -61.29 -18.90
C ARG A 123 -14.05 -60.04 -18.12
N GLN A 124 -13.76 -58.93 -18.80
CA GLN A 124 -13.49 -57.65 -18.14
C GLN A 124 -14.73 -57.10 -17.42
N GLY A 125 -15.92 -57.20 -18.05
CA GLY A 125 -17.19 -56.81 -17.44
C GLY A 125 -17.50 -57.64 -16.19
N LEU A 126 -17.34 -58.96 -16.26
CA LEU A 126 -17.51 -59.87 -15.11
C LEU A 126 -16.52 -59.53 -13.98
N LYS A 127 -15.25 -59.31 -14.30
CA LYS A 127 -14.24 -58.92 -13.30
C LYS A 127 -14.57 -57.57 -12.66
N ALA A 128 -15.02 -56.58 -13.44
CA ALA A 128 -15.40 -55.28 -12.92
C ALA A 128 -16.58 -55.37 -11.93
N LEU A 129 -17.54 -56.28 -12.16
CA LEU A 129 -18.64 -56.54 -11.24
C LEU A 129 -18.17 -57.17 -9.92
N ASP A 130 -17.25 -58.16 -9.97
CA ASP A 130 -16.68 -58.78 -8.76
C ASP A 130 -15.81 -57.78 -7.97
N ASP A 131 -14.96 -57.01 -8.66
CA ASP A 131 -14.13 -55.97 -8.04
C ASP A 131 -15.01 -54.89 -7.38
N ALA A 132 -16.14 -54.51 -8.00
CA ALA A 132 -17.08 -53.54 -7.43
C ALA A 132 -17.77 -54.08 -6.16
N ASP A 133 -18.31 -55.31 -6.18
CA ASP A 133 -18.93 -55.93 -4.99
C ASP A 133 -17.93 -56.02 -3.82
N GLN A 134 -16.69 -56.45 -4.09
CA GLN A 134 -15.64 -56.48 -3.08
C GLN A 134 -15.31 -55.09 -2.53
N ALA A 135 -15.23 -54.07 -3.40
CA ALA A 135 -14.97 -52.69 -2.99
C ALA A 135 -16.09 -52.12 -2.11
N HIS A 136 -17.37 -52.34 -2.46
CA HIS A 136 -18.50 -51.90 -1.65
C HIS A 136 -18.50 -52.60 -0.28
N ARG A 137 -18.30 -53.92 -0.22
CA ARG A 137 -18.23 -54.67 1.05
C ARG A 137 -17.10 -54.17 1.95
N GLN A 138 -15.92 -53.90 1.39
CA GLN A 138 -14.79 -53.36 2.15
C GLN A 138 -15.08 -51.93 2.65
N ALA A 139 -15.65 -51.07 1.81
CA ALA A 139 -16.01 -49.71 2.19
C ALA A 139 -17.01 -49.70 3.35
N VAL A 140 -18.01 -50.58 3.32
CA VAL A 140 -19.03 -50.68 4.37
C VAL A 140 -18.45 -51.21 5.66
N ALA A 141 -17.61 -52.24 5.62
CA ALA A 141 -16.93 -52.75 6.82
C ALA A 141 -16.05 -51.66 7.48
N GLN A 142 -15.39 -50.81 6.68
CA GLN A 142 -14.63 -49.68 7.19
C GLN A 142 -15.53 -48.61 7.82
N LEU A 143 -16.64 -48.25 7.15
CA LEU A 143 -17.62 -47.28 7.65
C LEU A 143 -18.32 -47.79 8.92
N GLU A 144 -18.67 -49.06 9.00
CA GLU A 144 -19.26 -49.68 10.19
C GLU A 144 -18.31 -49.59 11.38
N LYS A 145 -17.01 -49.89 11.16
CA LYS A 145 -15.98 -49.73 12.20
C LYS A 145 -15.85 -48.27 12.64
N LYS A 146 -15.88 -47.31 11.69
CA LYS A 146 -15.88 -45.87 12.01
C LYS A 146 -17.09 -45.50 12.85
N TYR A 147 -18.29 -45.88 12.42
CA TYR A 147 -19.54 -45.66 13.15
C TYR A 147 -19.49 -46.23 14.57
N GLN A 148 -19.00 -47.46 14.76
CA GLN A 148 -18.85 -48.06 16.08
C GLN A 148 -17.93 -47.24 16.99
N ASN A 149 -16.85 -46.69 16.42
CA ASN A 149 -15.95 -45.79 17.15
C ASN A 149 -16.65 -44.47 17.49
N LEU A 150 -17.34 -43.83 16.54
CA LEU A 150 -18.08 -42.59 16.77
C LEU A 150 -19.14 -42.77 17.87
N ARG A 151 -19.91 -43.87 17.80
CA ARG A 151 -20.88 -44.27 18.83
C ARG A 151 -20.22 -44.43 20.20
N LYS A 152 -19.06 -45.09 20.26
CA LYS A 152 -18.31 -45.25 21.50
C LYS A 152 -17.84 -43.90 22.05
N THR A 153 -17.34 -43.02 21.19
CA THR A 153 -16.91 -41.67 21.57
C THR A 153 -18.08 -40.87 22.14
N LEU A 154 -19.21 -40.80 21.42
CA LEU A 154 -20.44 -40.13 21.87
C LEU A 154 -20.89 -40.63 23.25
N LEU A 155 -20.95 -41.95 23.45
CA LEU A 155 -21.35 -42.54 24.73
C LEU A 155 -20.33 -42.25 25.86
N SER A 156 -19.03 -42.26 25.55
CA SER A 156 -17.98 -42.05 26.56
C SER A 156 -17.79 -40.58 26.95
N GLN A 157 -18.09 -39.65 26.04
CA GLN A 157 -17.86 -38.21 26.18
C GLN A 157 -19.17 -37.41 26.12
N ASN A 158 -20.31 -38.02 26.46
CA ASN A 158 -21.64 -37.38 26.40
C ASN A 158 -21.64 -35.96 27.00
N PHE A 159 -21.03 -35.78 28.18
CA PHE A 159 -20.93 -34.48 28.85
C PHE A 159 -20.20 -33.39 28.06
N SER A 160 -19.30 -33.75 27.14
CA SER A 160 -18.53 -32.80 26.32
C SER A 160 -19.32 -32.24 25.14
N PHE A 161 -20.44 -32.87 24.77
CA PHE A 161 -21.29 -32.43 23.65
C PHE A 161 -22.47 -31.56 24.09
N GLY A 162 -22.79 -31.57 25.39
CA GLY A 162 -23.77 -30.68 25.99
C GLY A 162 -25.16 -30.79 25.35
N PRO A 163 -25.82 -29.67 25.01
CA PRO A 163 -27.16 -29.67 24.44
C PRO A 163 -27.25 -30.27 23.02
N SER A 164 -26.11 -30.46 22.36
CA SER A 164 -26.02 -31.03 21.00
C SER A 164 -26.09 -32.55 20.98
N ILE A 165 -26.02 -33.22 22.15
CA ILE A 165 -26.00 -34.68 22.23
C ILE A 165 -27.25 -35.31 21.63
N ASP A 166 -28.43 -34.76 21.91
CA ASP A 166 -29.70 -35.32 21.44
C ASP A 166 -29.75 -35.35 19.91
N GLN A 167 -29.33 -34.25 19.26
CA GLN A 167 -29.28 -34.17 17.80
C GLN A 167 -28.16 -35.04 17.19
N LEU A 168 -27.03 -35.21 17.89
CA LEU A 168 -25.97 -36.13 17.47
C LEU A 168 -26.42 -37.59 17.57
N GLU A 169 -27.19 -37.94 18.60
CA GLU A 169 -27.81 -39.27 18.76
C GLU A 169 -28.86 -39.53 17.67
N ASP A 170 -29.70 -38.54 17.34
CA ASP A 170 -30.65 -38.64 16.22
C ASP A 170 -29.94 -38.87 14.88
N ARG A 171 -28.85 -38.13 14.60
CA ARG A 171 -28.03 -38.36 13.40
C ARG A 171 -27.38 -39.74 13.41
N LEU A 172 -26.89 -40.21 14.55
CA LEU A 172 -26.32 -41.54 14.70
C LEU A 172 -27.37 -42.64 14.43
N ALA A 173 -28.61 -42.44 14.88
CA ALA A 173 -29.73 -43.36 14.64
C ALA A 173 -30.15 -43.39 13.16
N ASN A 174 -30.18 -42.23 12.49
CA ASN A 174 -30.44 -42.16 11.05
C ASN A 174 -29.36 -42.91 10.26
N LEU A 175 -28.10 -42.75 10.65
CA LEU A 175 -26.96 -43.44 10.04
C LEU A 175 -27.04 -44.98 10.23
N GLU A 176 -27.52 -45.45 11.39
CA GLU A 176 -27.81 -46.87 11.62
C GLU A 176 -28.91 -47.38 10.68
N SER A 177 -30.00 -46.62 10.48
CA SER A 177 -31.05 -46.94 9.51
C SER A 177 -30.52 -46.98 8.07
N ASP A 178 -29.61 -46.08 7.69
CA ASP A 178 -29.02 -46.06 6.35
C ASP A 178 -28.07 -47.24 6.12
N PHE A 179 -27.32 -47.68 7.14
CA PHE A 179 -26.56 -48.93 7.09
C PHE A 179 -27.46 -50.15 6.90
N ASP A 180 -28.58 -50.21 7.62
CA ASP A 180 -29.56 -51.29 7.47
C ASP A 180 -30.16 -51.31 6.05
N ARG A 181 -30.50 -50.13 5.52
CA ARG A 181 -30.99 -49.97 4.15
C ARG A 181 -29.94 -50.41 3.13
N PHE A 182 -28.68 -50.02 3.31
CA PHE A 182 -27.57 -50.48 2.48
C PHE A 182 -27.42 -52.01 2.55
N SER A 183 -27.46 -52.60 3.74
CA SER A 183 -27.34 -54.05 3.94
C SER A 183 -28.46 -54.82 3.23
N GLN A 184 -29.68 -54.27 3.23
CA GLN A 184 -30.81 -54.83 2.48
C GLN A 184 -30.61 -54.72 0.97
N LEU A 185 -30.18 -53.56 0.46
CA LEU A 185 -29.90 -53.35 -0.98
C LEU A 185 -28.73 -54.21 -1.47
N ALA A 186 -27.68 -54.36 -0.66
CA ALA A 186 -26.53 -55.20 -0.95
C ALA A 186 -26.91 -56.69 -0.96
N LYS A 187 -27.75 -57.15 -0.01
CA LYS A 187 -28.30 -58.52 -0.03
C LYS A 187 -29.25 -58.75 -1.20
N ALA A 188 -29.95 -57.70 -1.64
CA ALA A 188 -30.76 -57.73 -2.84
C ALA A 188 -29.91 -57.65 -4.12
N GLY A 189 -28.63 -57.24 -4.05
CA GLY A 189 -27.72 -57.18 -5.20
C GLY A 189 -27.96 -56.00 -6.15
N ASP A 190 -28.63 -54.94 -5.69
CA ASP A 190 -28.81 -53.70 -6.47
C ASP A 190 -27.63 -52.75 -6.22
N HIS A 191 -26.58 -52.90 -7.04
CA HIS A 191 -25.33 -52.15 -6.86
C HIS A 191 -25.46 -50.66 -7.18
N ASP A 192 -26.29 -50.27 -8.15
CA ASP A 192 -26.43 -48.87 -8.55
C ASP A 192 -27.15 -48.08 -7.44
N ALA A 193 -28.18 -48.67 -6.79
CA ALA A 193 -28.81 -48.07 -5.63
C ALA A 193 -27.94 -48.13 -4.37
N ALA A 194 -27.16 -49.21 -4.20
CA ALA A 194 -26.25 -49.37 -3.07
C ALA A 194 -25.13 -48.32 -3.09
N GLU A 195 -24.60 -47.94 -4.26
CA GLU A 195 -23.56 -46.92 -4.36
C GLU A 195 -24.05 -45.53 -3.94
N GLN A 196 -25.28 -45.15 -4.32
CA GLN A 196 -25.87 -43.88 -3.87
C GLN A 196 -26.01 -43.81 -2.36
N VAL A 197 -26.46 -44.89 -1.73
CA VAL A 197 -26.58 -44.99 -0.27
C VAL A 197 -25.19 -45.02 0.38
N LEU A 198 -24.20 -45.66 -0.25
CA LEU A 198 -22.82 -45.67 0.25
C LEU A 198 -22.19 -44.29 0.25
N ASP A 199 -22.39 -43.50 -0.81
CA ASP A 199 -21.90 -42.13 -0.88
C ASP A 199 -22.57 -41.22 0.15
N GLN A 200 -23.89 -41.36 0.34
CA GLN A 200 -24.63 -40.70 1.42
C GLN A 200 -24.04 -41.08 2.79
N LEU A 201 -23.87 -42.38 3.07
CA LEU A 201 -23.27 -42.88 4.30
C LEU A 201 -21.86 -42.34 4.54
N ARG A 202 -21.02 -42.26 3.50
CA ARG A 202 -19.69 -41.65 3.59
C ARG A 202 -19.77 -40.19 3.98
N HIS A 203 -20.64 -39.43 3.31
CA HIS A 203 -20.83 -38.01 3.58
C HIS A 203 -21.32 -37.78 5.02
N ASP A 204 -22.37 -38.48 5.43
CA ASP A 204 -23.00 -38.32 6.74
C ASP A 204 -22.07 -38.80 7.87
N THR A 205 -21.32 -39.89 7.65
CA THR A 205 -20.29 -40.37 8.60
C THR A 205 -19.18 -39.34 8.77
N SER A 206 -18.69 -38.75 7.66
CA SER A 206 -17.64 -37.73 7.72
C SER A 206 -18.12 -36.41 8.32
N ALA A 207 -19.37 -36.01 8.06
CA ALA A 207 -19.98 -34.84 8.70
C ALA A 207 -20.10 -35.06 10.21
N LEU A 208 -20.60 -36.23 10.64
CA LEU A 208 -20.69 -36.58 12.06
C LEU A 208 -19.31 -36.66 12.73
N GLU A 209 -18.30 -37.22 12.06
CA GLU A 209 -16.91 -37.24 12.53
C GLU A 209 -16.38 -35.81 12.75
N ALA A 210 -16.61 -34.90 11.79
CA ALA A 210 -16.21 -33.50 11.92
C ALA A 210 -16.96 -32.76 13.04
N ASP A 211 -18.25 -33.02 13.22
CA ASP A 211 -19.07 -32.43 14.28
C ASP A 211 -18.59 -32.92 15.66
N ILE A 212 -18.30 -34.22 15.81
CA ILE A 212 -17.78 -34.82 17.05
C ILE A 212 -16.41 -34.23 17.44
N ASP A 213 -15.56 -33.90 16.46
CA ASP A 213 -14.25 -33.30 16.74
C ASP A 213 -14.34 -31.79 17.06
N ARG A 214 -15.27 -31.07 16.42
CA ARG A 214 -15.39 -29.60 16.55
C ARG A 214 -16.26 -29.12 17.70
N ILE A 215 -17.31 -29.86 18.07
CA ILE A 215 -18.26 -29.46 19.12
C ILE A 215 -17.60 -29.37 20.51
N PRO A 216 -16.77 -30.34 20.96
CA PRO A 216 -16.18 -30.32 22.30
C PRO A 216 -15.37 -29.06 22.66
N PRO A 217 -14.43 -28.56 21.82
CA PRO A 217 -13.71 -27.32 22.14
C PRO A 217 -14.66 -26.12 22.19
N ILE A 218 -15.59 -25.99 21.23
CA ILE A 218 -16.56 -24.88 21.18
C ILE A 218 -17.42 -24.86 22.45
N TYR A 219 -17.92 -26.03 22.87
CA TYR A 219 -18.74 -26.16 24.07
C TYR A 219 -17.97 -25.87 25.35
N LYS A 220 -16.71 -26.33 25.44
CA LYS A 220 -15.85 -26.07 26.60
C LYS A 220 -15.67 -24.57 26.83
N ASP A 221 -15.44 -23.82 25.76
CA ASP A 221 -15.27 -22.36 25.84
C ASP A 221 -16.57 -21.68 26.29
N LEU A 222 -17.73 -22.13 25.79
CA LEU A 222 -19.04 -21.58 26.18
C LEU A 222 -19.43 -21.86 27.63
N VAL A 223 -19.08 -23.02 28.18
CA VAL A 223 -19.49 -23.43 29.53
C VAL A 223 -18.51 -23.00 30.61
N THR A 224 -17.22 -23.06 30.32
CA THR A 224 -16.16 -22.82 31.32
C THR A 224 -15.30 -21.61 30.95
N GLY A 225 -14.81 -21.52 29.71
CA GLY A 225 -13.88 -20.47 29.28
C GLY A 225 -14.46 -19.06 29.44
N PHE A 226 -15.45 -18.73 28.62
CA PHE A 226 -16.05 -17.40 28.61
C PHE A 226 -16.78 -17.04 29.91
N PRO A 227 -17.54 -17.94 30.57
CA PRO A 227 -18.17 -17.60 31.84
C PRO A 227 -17.18 -17.27 32.96
N ASP A 228 -16.03 -17.95 33.02
CA ASP A 228 -15.00 -17.66 34.02
C ASP A 228 -14.26 -16.36 33.68
N GLN A 229 -13.94 -16.11 32.41
CA GLN A 229 -13.41 -14.81 31.95
C GLN A 229 -14.37 -13.66 32.25
N ILE A 230 -15.67 -13.84 32.03
CA ILE A 230 -16.69 -12.82 32.33
C ILE A 230 -16.78 -12.56 33.84
N LYS A 231 -16.68 -13.60 34.69
CA LYS A 231 -16.64 -13.41 36.15
C LYS A 231 -15.37 -12.67 36.58
N GLU A 232 -14.23 -13.01 35.99
CA GLU A 232 -12.96 -12.33 36.22
C GLU A 232 -13.06 -10.86 35.82
N LEU A 233 -13.55 -10.57 34.62
CA LEU A 233 -13.80 -9.21 34.13
C LEU A 233 -14.76 -8.44 35.03
N ALA A 234 -15.87 -9.05 35.45
CA ALA A 234 -16.82 -8.41 36.36
C ALA A 234 -16.19 -8.08 37.72
N THR A 235 -15.36 -8.99 38.25
CA THR A 235 -14.65 -8.79 39.53
C THR A 235 -13.56 -7.73 39.38
N GLY A 236 -12.76 -7.78 38.31
CA GLY A 236 -11.72 -6.79 38.01
C GLY A 236 -12.32 -5.41 37.78
N TYR A 237 -13.43 -5.31 37.04
CA TYR A 237 -14.18 -4.08 36.86
C TYR A 237 -14.67 -3.51 38.19
N GLN A 238 -15.28 -4.33 39.07
CA GLN A 238 -15.69 -3.88 40.40
C GLN A 238 -14.51 -3.38 41.24
N GLN A 239 -13.38 -4.09 41.22
CA GLN A 239 -12.16 -3.66 41.91
C GLN A 239 -11.61 -2.32 41.39
N LEU A 240 -11.70 -2.08 40.08
CA LEU A 240 -11.29 -0.82 39.47
C LEU A 240 -12.27 0.32 39.83
N VAL A 241 -13.57 0.07 39.79
CA VAL A 241 -14.59 1.03 40.25
C VAL A 241 -14.40 1.38 41.73
N ASP A 242 -14.11 0.39 42.58
CA ASP A 242 -13.79 0.59 44.01
C ASP A 242 -12.51 1.42 44.22
N GLN A 243 -11.54 1.27 43.31
CA GLN A 243 -10.33 2.10 43.25
C GLN A 243 -10.55 3.48 42.63
N HIS A 244 -11.82 3.85 42.37
CA HIS A 244 -12.25 5.12 41.79
C HIS A 244 -11.84 5.33 40.32
N PHE A 245 -11.66 4.25 39.57
CA PHE A 245 -11.58 4.35 38.12
C PHE A 245 -12.97 4.57 37.56
N HIS A 246 -13.12 5.62 36.75
CA HIS A 246 -14.34 5.86 36.00
C HIS A 246 -14.09 5.55 34.54
N PHE A 247 -14.96 4.74 33.98
CA PHE A 247 -15.04 4.49 32.55
C PHE A 247 -16.14 5.39 31.99
N GLU A 248 -16.09 5.76 30.71
CA GLU A 248 -17.21 6.42 30.05
C GLU A 248 -18.49 5.62 30.35
N VAL A 249 -19.31 6.19 31.23
CA VAL A 249 -20.37 5.49 31.96
C VAL A 249 -21.46 5.09 30.97
N ALA A 250 -21.36 3.90 30.34
CA ALA A 250 -22.49 3.26 29.63
C ALA A 250 -22.26 1.83 29.11
N THR A 251 -21.03 1.37 28.87
CA THR A 251 -20.85 0.18 28.00
C THR A 251 -20.50 -1.11 28.73
N ILE A 252 -19.62 -1.13 29.73
CA ILE A 252 -19.03 -2.39 30.21
C ILE A 252 -20.07 -3.31 30.89
N GLU A 253 -20.89 -2.80 31.82
CA GLU A 253 -21.89 -3.62 32.52
C GLU A 253 -22.99 -4.17 31.58
N PRO A 254 -23.62 -3.38 30.69
CA PRO A 254 -24.54 -3.94 29.70
C PRO A 254 -23.83 -4.82 28.65
N GLU A 255 -22.57 -4.55 28.31
CA GLU A 255 -21.78 -5.40 27.42
C GLU A 255 -21.57 -6.78 28.06
N ILE A 256 -21.20 -6.85 29.35
CA ILE A 256 -21.10 -8.10 30.11
C ILE A 256 -22.42 -8.88 30.12
N GLN A 257 -23.56 -8.19 30.29
CA GLN A 257 -24.87 -8.85 30.24
C GLN A 257 -25.20 -9.36 28.83
N SER A 258 -24.89 -8.58 27.79
CA SER A 258 -25.10 -8.99 26.41
C SER A 258 -24.15 -10.13 25.98
N LEU A 259 -22.95 -10.23 26.57
CA LEU A 259 -22.04 -11.36 26.38
C LEU A 259 -22.62 -12.65 26.98
N LYS A 260 -23.22 -12.58 28.17
CA LYS A 260 -23.95 -13.73 28.74
C LYS A 260 -25.09 -14.18 27.83
N GLN A 261 -25.88 -13.24 27.31
CA GLN A 261 -26.94 -13.55 26.34
C GLN A 261 -26.39 -14.15 25.04
N ALA A 262 -25.25 -13.66 24.56
CA ALA A 262 -24.58 -14.20 23.38
C ALA A 262 -24.08 -15.63 23.61
N ILE A 263 -23.54 -15.94 24.80
CA ILE A 263 -23.14 -17.30 25.19
C ILE A 263 -24.35 -18.22 25.22
N ASP A 264 -25.47 -17.79 25.82
CA ASP A 264 -26.70 -18.58 25.87
C ASP A 264 -27.26 -18.84 24.45
N ALA A 265 -27.29 -17.81 23.60
CA ALA A 265 -27.72 -17.93 22.22
C ALA A 265 -26.79 -18.87 21.41
N ASN A 266 -25.48 -18.77 21.60
CA ASN A 266 -24.52 -19.62 20.91
C ASN A 266 -24.58 -21.08 21.38
N THR A 267 -24.87 -21.29 22.67
CA THR A 267 -25.13 -22.61 23.24
C THR A 267 -26.39 -23.24 22.65
N ALA A 268 -27.44 -22.44 22.38
CA ALA A 268 -28.64 -22.90 21.69
C ALA A 268 -28.36 -23.26 20.21
N LEU A 269 -27.57 -22.45 19.49
CA LEU A 269 -27.15 -22.75 18.12
C LEU A 269 -26.33 -24.05 18.02
N LEU A 270 -25.48 -24.31 19.03
CA LEU A 270 -24.74 -25.56 19.14
C LEU A 270 -25.69 -26.76 19.33
N GLY A 271 -26.74 -26.58 20.15
CA GLY A 271 -27.83 -27.57 20.31
C GLY A 271 -28.58 -27.87 19.01
N GLU A 272 -28.75 -26.88 18.13
CA GLU A 272 -29.33 -27.06 16.77
C GLU A 272 -28.34 -27.67 15.76
N LEU A 273 -27.12 -28.05 16.19
CA LEU A 273 -26.07 -28.63 15.35
C LEU A 273 -25.56 -27.68 14.24
N LYS A 274 -25.68 -26.36 14.46
CA LYS A 274 -25.13 -25.32 13.58
C LYS A 274 -23.69 -24.97 13.95
N VAL A 275 -22.79 -25.95 13.83
CA VAL A 275 -21.39 -25.86 14.31
C VAL A 275 -20.63 -24.68 13.71
N ALA A 276 -20.81 -24.37 12.42
CA ALA A 276 -20.12 -23.26 11.77
C ALA A 276 -20.58 -21.88 12.28
N GLU A 277 -21.88 -21.71 12.53
CA GLU A 277 -22.41 -20.48 13.13
C GLU A 277 -21.98 -20.35 14.58
N ALA A 278 -21.95 -21.47 15.32
CA ALA A 278 -21.49 -21.51 16.70
C ALA A 278 -20.00 -21.15 16.82
N GLU A 279 -19.15 -21.61 15.92
CA GLU A 279 -17.72 -21.26 15.90
C GLU A 279 -17.51 -19.77 15.60
N ALA A 280 -18.24 -19.22 14.61
CA ALA A 280 -18.20 -17.78 14.33
C ALA A 280 -18.69 -16.95 15.52
N GLY A 281 -19.73 -17.43 16.22
CA GLY A 281 -20.25 -16.85 17.46
C GLY A 281 -19.21 -16.85 18.58
N ASN A 282 -18.49 -17.96 18.79
CA ASN A 282 -17.42 -18.06 19.79
C ASN A 282 -16.32 -17.02 19.53
N HIS A 283 -15.83 -16.94 18.29
CA HIS A 283 -14.79 -15.98 17.93
C HIS A 283 -15.28 -14.52 18.05
N ALA A 284 -16.57 -14.25 17.83
CA ALA A 284 -17.15 -12.94 18.08
C ALA A 284 -17.23 -12.61 19.58
N ILE A 285 -17.54 -13.59 20.43
CA ILE A 285 -17.54 -13.45 21.89
C ILE A 285 -16.12 -13.20 22.40
N GLU A 286 -15.14 -13.98 21.94
CA GLU A 286 -13.71 -13.84 22.27
C GLU A 286 -13.22 -12.41 21.99
N LYS A 287 -13.43 -11.91 20.78
CA LYS A 287 -13.04 -10.53 20.42
C LYS A 287 -13.66 -9.44 21.30
N ARG A 288 -14.90 -9.65 21.74
CA ARG A 288 -15.60 -8.70 22.60
C ARG A 288 -15.05 -8.76 24.04
N ILE A 289 -14.69 -9.95 24.51
CA ILE A 289 -14.00 -10.14 25.80
C ILE A 289 -12.63 -9.46 25.76
N ASP A 290 -11.84 -9.70 24.71
CA ASP A 290 -10.52 -9.06 24.51
C ASP A 290 -10.64 -7.54 24.50
N HIS A 291 -11.65 -7.00 23.80
CA HIS A 291 -11.89 -5.56 23.78
C HIS A 291 -12.16 -4.97 25.18
N ILE A 292 -12.91 -5.68 26.04
CA ILE A 292 -13.13 -5.22 27.41
C ILE A 292 -11.80 -5.22 28.18
N TYR A 293 -10.98 -6.27 28.05
CA TYR A 293 -9.65 -6.29 28.66
C TYR A 293 -8.78 -5.12 28.19
N ASP A 294 -8.77 -4.82 26.89
CA ASP A 294 -8.02 -3.69 26.34
C ASP A 294 -8.47 -2.36 26.93
N VAL A 295 -9.79 -2.13 27.05
CA VAL A 295 -10.33 -0.90 27.64
C VAL A 295 -9.93 -0.76 29.12
N LEU A 296 -9.98 -1.85 29.89
CA LEU A 296 -9.54 -1.85 31.28
C LEU A 296 -8.03 -1.58 31.39
N GLN A 297 -7.24 -2.21 30.54
CA GLN A 297 -5.78 -2.07 30.52
C GLN A 297 -5.35 -0.63 30.16
N VAL A 298 -5.95 -0.04 29.12
CA VAL A 298 -5.70 1.34 28.71
C VAL A 298 -5.96 2.31 29.86
N GLU A 299 -7.03 2.09 30.64
CA GLU A 299 -7.37 2.96 31.76
C GLU A 299 -6.37 2.84 32.92
N ILE A 300 -5.89 1.61 33.21
CA ILE A 300 -4.84 1.36 34.21
C ILE A 300 -3.52 2.04 33.78
N ASP A 301 -3.12 1.88 32.53
CA ASP A 301 -1.88 2.45 32.00
C ASP A 301 -1.97 3.98 31.92
N ALA A 302 -3.12 4.53 31.53
CA ALA A 302 -3.36 5.95 31.46
C ALA A 302 -3.20 6.63 32.83
N LYS A 303 -3.60 5.98 33.93
CA LYS A 303 -3.40 6.53 35.28
C LYS A 303 -1.92 6.76 35.60
N ALA A 304 -1.06 5.79 35.31
CA ALA A 304 0.38 5.94 35.56
C ALA A 304 0.97 7.12 34.77
N VAL A 305 0.54 7.28 33.51
CA VAL A 305 0.95 8.39 32.64
C VAL A 305 0.44 9.73 33.15
N VAL A 306 -0.83 9.80 33.59
CA VAL A 306 -1.44 11.02 34.16
C VAL A 306 -0.70 11.43 35.42
N ASP A 307 -0.42 10.51 36.34
CA ASP A 307 0.28 10.79 37.59
C ASP A 307 1.71 11.33 37.34
N GLU A 308 2.43 10.79 36.35
CA GLU A 308 3.77 11.27 35.96
C GLU A 308 3.72 12.64 35.29
N LYS A 309 2.82 12.82 34.31
CA LYS A 309 2.75 14.03 33.47
C LYS A 309 2.05 15.21 34.13
N GLN A 310 1.20 14.98 35.13
CA GLN A 310 0.45 16.06 35.79
C GLN A 310 1.37 17.16 36.33
N ALA A 311 2.48 16.79 36.99
CA ALA A 311 3.43 17.75 37.52
C ALA A 311 4.17 18.52 36.41
N GLU A 312 4.54 17.84 35.33
CA GLU A 312 5.22 18.41 34.17
C GLU A 312 4.31 19.44 33.46
N ILE A 313 3.08 19.05 33.13
CA ILE A 313 2.09 19.91 32.46
C ILE A 313 1.80 21.14 33.33
N SER A 314 1.63 20.96 34.64
CA SER A 314 1.36 22.07 35.57
C SER A 314 2.49 23.09 35.57
N GLN A 315 3.75 22.63 35.61
CA GLN A 315 4.91 23.51 35.58
C GLN A 315 5.03 24.22 34.23
N PHE A 316 4.82 23.49 33.13
CA PHE A 316 4.94 24.04 31.79
C PHE A 316 3.85 25.09 31.51
N LEU A 317 2.60 24.82 31.87
CA LEU A 317 1.50 25.77 31.77
C LEU A 317 1.77 27.04 32.59
N THR A 318 2.24 26.90 33.84
CA THR A 318 2.59 28.04 34.68
C THR A 318 3.73 28.86 34.07
N HIS A 319 4.73 28.20 33.48
CA HIS A 319 5.83 28.86 32.80
C HIS A 319 5.34 29.66 31.59
N ALA A 320 4.59 29.02 30.69
CA ALA A 320 4.06 29.62 29.47
C ALA A 320 3.12 30.82 29.76
N MET A 321 2.31 30.74 30.83
CA MET A 321 1.47 31.86 31.27
C MET A 321 2.28 33.04 31.79
N ASN A 322 3.28 32.79 32.63
CA ASN A 322 4.15 33.85 33.13
C ASN A 322 4.94 34.51 32.00
N GLN A 323 5.41 33.73 31.04
CA GLN A 323 6.12 34.24 29.86
C GLN A 323 5.19 35.07 28.97
N ASN A 324 3.96 34.60 28.70
CA ASN A 324 2.96 35.37 27.96
C ASN A 324 2.65 36.70 28.66
N HIS A 325 2.43 36.69 29.97
CA HIS A 325 2.14 37.91 30.73
C HIS A 325 3.28 38.91 30.68
N ARG A 326 4.53 38.44 30.81
CA ARG A 326 5.72 39.29 30.65
C ARG A 326 5.81 39.87 29.25
N LEU A 327 5.60 39.05 28.23
CA LEU A 327 5.61 39.48 26.83
C LEU A 327 4.53 40.53 26.56
N GLN A 328 3.32 40.39 27.11
CA GLN A 328 2.26 41.41 27.00
C GLN A 328 2.70 42.74 27.62
N ILE A 329 3.31 42.74 28.80
CA ILE A 329 3.80 43.96 29.45
C ILE A 329 4.93 44.60 28.63
N GLU A 330 5.85 43.79 28.11
CA GLU A 330 6.96 44.28 27.29
C GLU A 330 6.45 44.86 25.96
N LEU A 331 5.51 44.19 25.30
CA LEU A 331 4.83 44.69 24.10
C LEU A 331 4.05 45.98 24.37
N ASP A 332 3.30 46.06 25.47
CA ASP A 332 2.57 47.28 25.85
C ASP A 332 3.54 48.45 26.10
N ARG A 333 4.69 48.18 26.73
CA ARG A 333 5.75 49.17 26.92
C ARG A 333 6.36 49.60 25.58
N LEU A 334 6.61 48.67 24.68
CA LEU A 334 7.25 48.95 23.39
C LEU A 334 6.29 49.63 22.43
N ALA A 335 4.99 49.33 22.48
CA ALA A 335 3.94 50.03 21.73
C ALA A 335 3.84 51.52 22.07
N GLN A 336 4.39 51.97 23.21
CA GLN A 336 4.46 53.39 23.56
C GLN A 336 5.57 54.14 22.81
N SER A 337 6.60 53.43 22.35
CA SER A 337 7.78 53.99 21.68
C SER A 337 7.89 53.58 20.22
N TYR A 338 7.30 52.45 19.82
CA TYR A 338 7.43 51.84 18.50
C TYR A 338 6.07 51.46 17.91
N THR A 339 5.93 51.55 16.59
CA THR A 339 4.80 50.96 15.87
C THR A 339 5.06 49.48 15.63
N LEU A 340 4.24 48.62 16.22
CA LEU A 340 4.27 47.17 16.03
C LEU A 340 3.43 46.81 14.80
N ASN A 341 4.08 46.39 13.71
CA ASN A 341 3.43 46.20 12.40
C ASN A 341 3.07 44.73 12.09
N ASP A 342 3.60 43.76 12.83
CA ASP A 342 3.45 42.33 12.56
C ASP A 342 2.32 41.66 13.38
N HIS A 343 1.38 42.47 13.90
CA HIS A 343 0.25 42.02 14.71
C HIS A 343 0.68 41.27 15.99
N GLU A 344 1.85 41.59 16.53
CA GLU A 344 2.46 40.94 17.69
C GLU A 344 1.55 41.02 18.91
N VAL A 345 0.84 42.15 19.08
CA VAL A 345 -0.13 42.36 20.15
C VAL A 345 -1.36 41.45 19.99
N GLU A 346 -1.87 41.29 18.78
CA GLU A 346 -3.04 40.44 18.51
C GLU A 346 -2.69 38.97 18.71
N ARG A 347 -1.56 38.52 18.13
CA ARG A 347 -1.05 37.15 18.32
C ARG A 347 -0.81 36.83 19.80
N THR A 348 -0.23 37.75 20.57
CA THR A 348 -0.01 37.53 22.00
C THR A 348 -1.32 37.43 22.79
N ARG A 349 -2.37 38.15 22.37
CA ARG A 349 -3.73 38.00 22.94
C ARG A 349 -4.35 36.67 22.57
N GLU A 350 -4.24 36.22 21.33
CA GLU A 350 -4.70 34.89 20.88
C GLU A 350 -4.01 33.78 21.68
N LEU A 351 -2.69 33.86 21.84
CA LEU A 351 -1.92 32.91 22.67
C LEU A 351 -2.41 32.89 24.13
N ASN A 352 -2.80 34.04 24.68
CA ASN A 352 -3.34 34.11 26.04
C ASN A 352 -4.74 33.48 26.15
N GLU A 353 -5.59 33.63 25.13
CA GLU A 353 -6.88 32.93 25.07
C GLU A 353 -6.70 31.41 24.97
N GLN A 354 -5.77 30.96 24.13
CA GLN A 354 -5.41 29.53 24.03
C GLN A 354 -4.90 29.00 25.37
N LEU A 355 -3.98 29.71 26.05
CA LEU A 355 -3.48 29.32 27.38
C LEU A 355 -4.58 29.25 28.43
N LYS A 356 -5.55 30.17 28.41
CA LYS A 356 -6.71 30.12 29.31
C LYS A 356 -7.63 28.94 29.03
N ASN A 357 -7.82 28.58 27.76
CA ASN A 357 -8.59 27.40 27.40
C ASN A 357 -7.88 26.13 27.91
N ILE A 358 -6.56 26.02 27.70
CA ILE A 358 -5.74 24.93 28.22
C ILE A 358 -5.83 24.85 29.75
N GLU A 359 -5.73 25.99 30.45
CA GLU A 359 -5.89 26.05 31.90
C GLU A 359 -7.27 25.60 32.34
N SER A 360 -8.34 26.03 31.66
CA SER A 360 -9.70 25.62 32.01
C SER A 360 -9.89 24.12 31.87
N VAL A 361 -9.34 23.50 30.81
CA VAL A 361 -9.40 22.04 30.62
C VAL A 361 -8.57 21.34 31.69
N TYR A 362 -7.33 21.80 31.93
CA TYR A 362 -6.47 21.25 32.97
C TYR A 362 -7.11 21.34 34.37
N GLN A 363 -7.75 22.46 34.72
CA GLN A 363 -8.48 22.60 35.99
C GLN A 363 -9.69 21.67 36.07
N ALA A 364 -10.40 21.47 34.96
CA ALA A 364 -11.50 20.50 34.90
C ALA A 364 -10.98 19.07 35.11
N ASP A 365 -9.86 18.70 34.49
CA ASP A 365 -9.21 17.39 34.64
C ASP A 365 -8.74 17.17 36.09
N VAL A 366 -8.07 18.16 36.70
CA VAL A 366 -7.64 18.11 38.11
C VAL A 366 -8.84 18.01 39.05
N THR A 367 -9.94 18.71 38.75
CA THR A 367 -11.18 18.62 39.52
C THR A 367 -11.83 17.23 39.36
N ALA A 368 -11.80 16.64 38.17
CA ALA A 368 -12.27 15.28 37.92
C ALA A 368 -11.45 14.24 38.71
N ILE A 369 -10.12 14.41 38.75
CA ILE A 369 -9.22 13.54 39.54
C ILE A 369 -9.53 13.69 41.04
N THR A 370 -9.67 14.93 41.52
CA THR A 370 -9.91 15.22 42.95
C THR A 370 -11.29 14.77 43.42
N SER A 371 -12.31 14.94 42.56
CA SER A 371 -13.67 14.46 42.81
C SER A 371 -13.82 12.94 42.64
N LYS A 372 -12.74 12.25 42.27
CA LYS A 372 -12.69 10.80 42.06
C LYS A 372 -13.64 10.34 40.95
N GLN A 373 -13.88 11.18 39.94
CA GLN A 373 -14.74 10.91 38.79
C GLN A 373 -13.97 10.96 37.46
N ALA A 374 -12.64 10.85 37.52
CA ALA A 374 -11.77 10.97 36.36
C ALA A 374 -11.79 9.73 35.47
N VAL A 375 -11.93 9.97 34.17
CA VAL A 375 -11.62 9.01 33.11
C VAL A 375 -10.17 9.29 32.68
N TYR A 376 -9.23 8.50 33.19
CA TYR A 376 -7.80 8.68 33.00
C TYR A 376 -7.37 8.60 31.55
N SER A 377 -7.98 7.75 30.73
CA SER A 377 -7.71 7.67 29.29
C SER A 377 -7.98 8.98 28.55
N GLN A 378 -9.09 9.65 28.84
CA GLN A 378 -9.41 10.97 28.28
C GLN A 378 -8.43 12.04 28.77
N ILE A 379 -8.11 12.04 30.07
CA ILE A 379 -7.17 13.00 30.66
C ILE A 379 -5.77 12.82 30.07
N ALA A 380 -5.31 11.59 29.85
CA ALA A 380 -4.04 11.31 29.21
C ALA A 380 -3.99 11.86 27.76
N ALA A 381 -5.10 11.75 27.03
CA ALA A 381 -5.24 12.34 25.70
C ALA A 381 -5.21 13.88 25.77
N HIS A 382 -5.96 14.48 26.70
CA HIS A 382 -5.93 15.93 26.95
C HIS A 382 -4.51 16.40 27.28
N TYR A 383 -3.79 15.73 28.18
CA TYR A 383 -2.42 16.10 28.53
C TYR A 383 -1.46 16.02 27.34
N THR A 384 -1.62 15.01 26.48
CA THR A 384 -0.79 14.88 25.28
C THR A 384 -1.04 16.01 24.28
N ASP A 385 -2.31 16.37 24.07
CA ASP A 385 -2.70 17.50 23.21
C ASP A 385 -2.22 18.83 23.82
N GLN A 386 -2.48 19.06 25.10
CA GLN A 386 -2.02 20.24 25.84
C GLN A 386 -0.49 20.40 25.79
N ALA A 387 0.28 19.32 25.96
CA ALA A 387 1.74 19.38 25.84
C ALA A 387 2.19 19.83 24.45
N THR A 388 1.50 19.36 23.41
CA THR A 388 1.80 19.75 22.02
C THR A 388 1.45 21.20 21.75
N GLN A 389 0.28 21.65 22.22
CA GLN A 389 -0.16 23.04 22.10
C GLN A 389 0.73 23.99 22.89
N LEU A 390 1.09 23.65 24.13
CA LEU A 390 2.00 24.45 24.97
C LEU A 390 3.36 24.64 24.32
N LYS A 391 3.90 23.59 23.68
CA LYS A 391 5.16 23.69 22.93
C LYS A 391 5.04 24.64 21.73
N GLY A 392 3.95 24.56 20.97
CA GLY A 392 3.70 25.49 19.87
C GLY A 392 3.58 26.94 20.35
N ILE A 393 2.87 27.15 21.47
CA ILE A 393 2.73 28.46 22.12
C ILE A 393 4.11 28.99 22.57
N GLU A 394 4.96 28.16 23.16
CA GLU A 394 6.32 28.56 23.57
C GLU A 394 7.18 28.97 22.37
N GLU A 395 7.14 28.21 21.27
CA GLU A 395 7.86 28.53 20.04
C GLU A 395 7.41 29.88 19.45
N GLU A 396 6.10 30.15 19.43
CA GLU A 396 5.55 31.43 18.99
C GLU A 396 5.91 32.58 19.93
N GLN A 397 5.87 32.37 21.25
CA GLN A 397 6.30 33.36 22.24
C GLN A 397 7.76 33.75 22.04
N VAL A 398 8.65 32.77 21.81
CA VAL A 398 10.07 33.00 21.53
C VAL A 398 10.25 33.73 20.20
N ALA A 399 9.43 33.45 19.18
CA ALA A 399 9.49 34.16 17.91
C ALA A 399 9.11 35.65 18.06
N ILE A 400 8.04 35.95 18.81
CA ILE A 400 7.62 37.33 19.09
C ILE A 400 8.69 38.05 19.92
N ASP A 401 9.19 37.43 20.98
CA ASP A 401 10.24 37.98 21.83
C ASP A 401 11.50 38.35 21.02
N LYS A 402 11.94 37.47 20.11
CA LYS A 402 13.09 37.75 19.23
C LYS A 402 12.84 38.88 18.24
N GLY A 403 11.64 39.00 17.68
CA GLY A 403 11.30 40.09 16.77
C GLY A 403 11.35 41.45 17.46
N VAL A 404 11.01 41.47 18.74
CA VAL A 404 10.81 42.69 19.52
C VAL A 404 12.09 43.10 20.29
N ALA A 405 12.89 42.13 20.74
CA ALA A 405 14.14 42.38 21.49
C ALA A 405 15.20 43.14 20.68
N GLY A 406 15.13 43.13 19.34
CA GLY A 406 16.07 43.81 18.44
C GLY A 406 15.84 45.31 18.29
N LEU A 407 14.62 45.80 18.54
CA LEU A 407 14.21 47.16 18.15
C LEU A 407 15.09 48.27 18.75
N ALA A 408 15.46 48.16 20.02
CA ALA A 408 16.29 49.17 20.68
C ALA A 408 17.74 49.20 20.14
N ALA A 409 18.29 48.03 19.78
CA ALA A 409 19.62 47.95 19.18
C ALA A 409 19.61 48.48 17.74
N GLU A 410 18.53 48.19 17.01
CA GLU A 410 18.30 48.70 15.66
C GLU A 410 18.12 50.22 15.64
N GLU A 411 17.40 50.79 16.60
CA GLU A 411 17.24 52.24 16.75
C GLU A 411 18.60 52.93 16.97
N SER A 412 19.42 52.42 17.89
CA SER A 412 20.75 52.97 18.14
C SER A 412 21.64 52.92 16.88
N LYS A 413 21.57 51.82 16.13
CA LYS A 413 22.27 51.67 14.86
C LYS A 413 21.73 52.64 13.79
N ALA A 414 20.41 52.82 13.71
CA ALA A 414 19.77 53.79 12.82
C ALA A 414 20.23 55.22 13.12
N GLN A 415 20.23 55.63 14.39
CA GLN A 415 20.72 56.95 14.81
C GLN A 415 22.19 57.18 14.44
N SER A 416 23.06 56.20 14.71
CA SER A 416 24.49 56.32 14.33
C SER A 416 24.70 56.41 12.81
N THR A 417 23.87 55.71 12.04
CA THR A 417 23.91 55.74 10.58
C THR A 417 23.41 57.06 10.02
N LEU A 418 22.33 57.61 10.60
CA LEU A 418 21.81 58.93 10.26
C LEU A 418 22.87 60.02 10.51
N GLN A 419 23.56 59.99 11.66
CA GLN A 419 24.65 60.92 11.94
C GLN A 419 25.75 60.84 10.88
N ARG A 420 26.11 59.63 10.44
CA ARG A 420 27.07 59.46 9.35
C ARG A 420 26.57 60.08 8.04
N PHE A 421 25.31 59.89 7.69
CA PHE A 421 24.70 60.50 6.49
C PHE A 421 24.72 62.03 6.54
N ASP A 422 24.44 62.62 7.71
CA ASP A 422 24.54 64.07 7.94
C ASP A 422 25.98 64.59 7.76
N PHE A 423 26.98 63.87 8.28
CA PHE A 423 28.38 64.22 8.04
C PHE A 423 28.78 64.08 6.56
N GLU A 424 28.35 63.03 5.88
CA GLU A 424 28.67 62.77 4.47
C GLU A 424 28.07 63.83 3.54
N ILE A 425 26.80 64.20 3.74
CA ILE A 425 26.16 65.24 2.90
C ILE A 425 26.81 66.61 3.11
N HIS A 426 27.19 66.94 4.35
CA HIS A 426 27.93 68.18 4.64
C HIS A 426 29.36 68.16 4.10
N ALA A 427 30.03 67.02 4.10
CA ALA A 427 31.34 66.86 3.49
C ALA A 427 31.27 67.06 1.97
N ILE A 428 30.30 66.44 1.30
CA ILE A 428 30.02 66.62 -0.14
C ILE A 428 29.79 68.10 -0.45
N LYS A 429 28.92 68.77 0.33
CA LYS A 429 28.66 70.21 0.17
C LYS A 429 29.95 71.05 0.26
N ARG A 430 30.77 70.82 1.29
CA ARG A 430 32.03 71.55 1.48
C ARG A 430 33.04 71.29 0.35
N GLN A 431 33.12 70.05 -0.14
CA GLN A 431 34.00 69.69 -1.26
C GLN A 431 33.64 70.46 -2.53
N VAL A 432 32.34 70.58 -2.82
CA VAL A 432 31.86 71.35 -3.97
C VAL A 432 32.05 72.86 -3.77
N GLU A 433 31.77 73.39 -2.59
CA GLU A 433 31.96 74.82 -2.27
C GLU A 433 33.43 75.26 -2.40
N ASN A 434 34.38 74.41 -1.99
CA ASN A 434 35.81 74.71 -2.05
C ASN A 434 36.35 74.91 -3.48
N LEU A 435 35.68 74.36 -4.50
CA LEU A 435 36.10 74.48 -5.90
C LEU A 435 35.81 75.86 -6.49
N ASN A 436 35.04 76.72 -5.78
CA ASN A 436 34.69 78.08 -6.21
C ASN A 436 34.19 78.16 -7.66
N LEU A 437 33.38 77.19 -8.09
CA LEU A 437 32.83 77.12 -9.43
C LEU A 437 31.85 78.29 -9.70
N PRO A 438 31.76 78.80 -10.94
CA PRO A 438 30.86 79.91 -11.30
C PRO A 438 29.37 79.59 -11.08
N GLY A 439 28.99 78.30 -11.10
CA GLY A 439 27.68 77.78 -10.72
C GLY A 439 27.60 76.26 -10.84
N LEU A 440 26.45 75.64 -10.56
CA LEU A 440 26.29 74.18 -10.62
C LEU A 440 25.15 73.78 -11.56
N PRO A 441 25.24 72.62 -12.25
CA PRO A 441 24.14 72.10 -13.05
C PRO A 441 22.87 71.91 -12.20
N GLN A 442 21.72 72.35 -12.73
CA GLN A 442 20.43 72.22 -12.03
C GLN A 442 20.11 70.77 -11.67
N ALA A 443 20.39 69.82 -12.56
CA ALA A 443 20.14 68.40 -12.30
C ALA A 443 20.92 67.83 -11.10
N TYR A 444 22.11 68.36 -10.82
CA TYR A 444 22.89 67.97 -9.64
C TYR A 444 22.32 68.60 -8.37
N LEU A 445 21.96 69.89 -8.42
CA LEU A 445 21.35 70.60 -7.30
C LEU A 445 20.02 69.97 -6.88
N ASP A 446 19.16 69.66 -7.85
CA ASP A 446 17.87 69.01 -7.58
C ASP A 446 18.06 67.66 -6.88
N TYR A 447 19.02 66.85 -7.34
CA TYR A 447 19.34 65.57 -6.72
C TYR A 447 19.92 65.75 -5.31
N PHE A 448 20.83 66.69 -5.12
CA PHE A 448 21.36 67.03 -3.79
C PHE A 448 20.26 67.44 -2.82
N PHE A 449 19.32 68.30 -3.25
CA PHE A 449 18.20 68.72 -2.42
C PHE A 449 17.22 67.59 -2.09
N VAL A 450 16.99 66.66 -3.02
CA VAL A 450 16.17 65.47 -2.76
C VAL A 450 16.80 64.62 -1.66
N VAL A 451 18.07 64.26 -1.79
CA VAL A 451 18.78 63.44 -0.79
C VAL A 451 18.86 64.15 0.56
N SER A 452 19.18 65.46 0.57
CA SER A 452 19.19 66.25 1.81
C SER A 452 17.83 66.27 2.49
N LYS A 453 16.74 66.41 1.73
CA LYS A 453 15.38 66.39 2.26
C LYS A 453 14.97 65.02 2.77
N GLU A 454 15.44 63.94 2.15
CA GLU A 454 15.24 62.57 2.63
C GLU A 454 15.96 62.32 3.95
N ILE A 455 17.19 62.82 4.11
CA ILE A 455 17.93 62.77 5.39
C ILE A 455 17.18 63.57 6.47
N GLU A 456 16.74 64.80 6.18
CA GLU A 456 15.95 65.61 7.12
C GLU A 456 14.63 64.92 7.51
N ARG A 457 13.97 64.28 6.55
CA ARG A 457 12.75 63.51 6.81
C ARG A 457 13.03 62.32 7.71
N LEU A 458 14.12 61.59 7.47
CA LEU A 458 14.54 60.47 8.31
C LEU A 458 14.87 60.93 9.74
N ASP A 459 15.55 62.07 9.90
CA ASP A 459 15.81 62.68 11.22
C ASP A 459 14.50 63.01 11.94
N HIS A 460 13.55 63.63 11.25
CA HIS A 460 12.24 63.90 11.81
C HIS A 460 11.48 62.61 12.17
N ASP A 461 11.57 61.56 11.34
CA ASP A 461 10.89 60.28 11.57
C ASP A 461 11.48 59.50 12.75
N ILE A 462 12.80 59.57 12.96
CA ILE A 462 13.50 58.97 14.12
C ILE A 462 13.22 59.74 15.42
N ASN A 463 13.06 61.07 15.36
CA ASN A 463 12.82 61.90 16.56
C ASN A 463 11.35 61.96 17.00
N LYS A 464 10.45 61.17 16.39
CA LYS A 464 9.05 61.06 16.81
C LYS A 464 8.93 60.35 18.16
N LEU A 465 7.83 60.63 18.87
CA LEU A 465 7.49 59.92 20.12
C LEU A 465 7.25 58.43 19.88
N VAL A 466 6.64 58.09 18.73
CA VAL A 466 6.41 56.71 18.28
C VAL A 466 7.06 56.54 16.93
N ILE A 467 7.94 55.55 16.85
CA ILE A 467 8.88 55.35 15.74
C ILE A 467 8.50 54.07 14.97
N ASN A 468 8.50 54.12 13.64
CA ASN A 468 8.35 52.93 12.80
C ASN A 468 9.72 52.44 12.32
N MET A 469 10.26 51.42 12.99
CA MET A 469 11.59 50.89 12.68
C MET A 469 11.69 50.22 11.31
N ASP A 470 10.61 49.61 10.81
CA ASP A 470 10.61 49.01 9.46
C ASP A 470 10.74 50.09 8.38
N ASP A 471 9.99 51.18 8.53
CA ASP A 471 10.02 52.29 7.60
C ASP A 471 11.37 53.01 7.66
N ILE A 472 11.93 53.22 8.86
CA ILE A 472 13.26 53.79 9.06
C ILE A 472 14.33 52.93 8.42
N THR A 473 14.29 51.62 8.61
CA THR A 473 15.27 50.70 8.03
C THR A 473 15.21 50.72 6.51
N LYS A 474 14.02 50.79 5.91
CA LYS A 474 13.85 50.95 4.46
C LYS A 474 14.39 52.30 3.98
N GLN A 475 14.06 53.39 4.67
CA GLN A 475 14.56 54.73 4.33
C GLN A 475 16.08 54.82 4.42
N LEU A 476 16.70 54.21 5.44
CA LEU A 476 18.15 54.14 5.59
C LEU A 476 18.83 53.46 4.39
N ILE A 477 18.27 52.37 3.89
CA ILE A 477 18.80 51.64 2.72
C ILE A 477 18.71 52.51 1.46
N VAL A 478 17.57 53.19 1.26
CA VAL A 478 17.35 54.09 0.13
C VAL A 478 18.35 55.25 0.17
N ILE A 479 18.41 55.97 1.29
CA ILE A 479 19.34 57.10 1.49
C ILE A 479 20.80 56.67 1.32
N GLN A 480 21.17 55.46 1.77
CA GLN A 480 22.52 54.94 1.56
C GLN A 480 22.88 54.80 0.07
N ALA A 481 21.94 54.27 -0.73
CA ALA A 481 22.12 54.13 -2.17
C ALA A 481 22.15 55.51 -2.87
N ASP A 482 21.29 56.43 -2.43
CA ASP A 482 21.19 57.75 -3.02
C ASP A 482 22.41 58.62 -2.69
N LEU A 483 22.96 58.52 -1.48
CA LEU A 483 24.23 59.16 -1.08
C LEU A 483 25.42 58.60 -1.87
N ALA A 484 25.48 57.28 -2.08
CA ALA A 484 26.54 56.68 -2.90
C ALA A 484 26.50 57.24 -4.34
N THR A 485 25.31 57.31 -4.92
CA THR A 485 25.09 57.89 -6.26
C THR A 485 25.39 59.39 -6.29
N LEU A 486 25.03 60.13 -5.24
CA LEU A 486 25.35 61.55 -5.11
C LEU A 486 26.86 61.76 -5.04
N LYS A 487 27.59 60.93 -4.28
CA LYS A 487 29.04 61.00 -4.16
C LYS A 487 29.73 60.72 -5.50
N GLU A 488 29.26 59.73 -6.26
CA GLU A 488 29.74 59.45 -7.61
C GLU A 488 29.52 60.65 -8.53
N LYS A 489 28.28 61.14 -8.64
CA LYS A 489 27.95 62.35 -9.43
C LYS A 489 28.74 63.58 -9.03
N THR A 490 28.98 63.75 -7.72
CA THR A 490 29.81 64.85 -7.20
C THR A 490 31.23 64.69 -7.70
N THR A 491 31.80 63.48 -7.57
CA THR A 491 33.17 63.20 -8.03
C THR A 491 33.30 63.42 -9.54
N ASP A 492 32.35 62.94 -10.33
CA ASP A 492 32.35 63.14 -11.79
C ASP A 492 32.25 64.61 -12.18
N LEU A 493 31.42 65.39 -11.48
CA LEU A 493 31.30 66.82 -11.68
C LEU A 493 32.60 67.55 -11.32
N MET A 494 33.22 67.19 -10.19
CA MET A 494 34.50 67.76 -9.76
C MET A 494 35.60 67.45 -10.76
N ASP A 495 35.71 66.20 -11.20
CA ASP A 495 36.71 65.74 -12.16
C ASP A 495 36.52 66.46 -13.49
N SER A 496 35.27 66.54 -13.98
CA SER A 496 34.95 67.26 -15.22
C SER A 496 35.29 68.75 -15.13
N ALA A 497 34.99 69.39 -14.00
CA ALA A 497 35.25 70.81 -13.80
C ALA A 497 36.76 71.12 -13.73
N ILE A 498 37.53 70.34 -12.96
CA ILE A 498 38.98 70.55 -12.82
C ILE A 498 39.69 70.25 -14.15
N LEU A 499 39.32 69.16 -14.83
CA LEU A 499 39.90 68.83 -16.14
C LEU A 499 39.56 69.89 -17.18
N ALA A 500 38.31 70.37 -17.23
CA ALA A 500 37.91 71.45 -18.13
C ALA A 500 38.69 72.73 -17.87
N GLU A 501 38.94 73.09 -16.59
CA GLU A 501 39.75 74.25 -16.24
C GLU A 501 41.21 74.08 -16.68
N GLN A 502 41.84 72.94 -16.39
CA GLN A 502 43.22 72.66 -16.82
C GLN A 502 43.36 72.68 -18.34
N LEU A 503 42.38 72.14 -19.07
CA LEU A 503 42.36 72.16 -20.53
C LEU A 503 42.08 73.55 -21.10
N LEU A 504 41.23 74.38 -20.47
CA LEU A 504 41.07 75.79 -20.82
C LEU A 504 42.38 76.56 -20.63
N GLN A 505 43.07 76.34 -19.51
CA GLN A 505 44.38 76.94 -19.23
C GLN A 505 45.44 76.51 -20.26
N TYR A 506 45.43 75.23 -20.67
CA TYR A 506 46.32 74.71 -21.70
C TYR A 506 45.97 75.25 -23.09
N ALA A 507 44.69 75.27 -23.46
CA ALA A 507 44.17 75.80 -24.73
C ALA A 507 44.54 77.28 -24.93
N ASN A 508 44.56 78.07 -23.85
CA ASN A 508 44.99 79.47 -23.90
C ASN A 508 46.41 79.66 -24.44
N ARG A 509 47.30 78.65 -24.37
CA ARG A 509 48.65 78.71 -24.96
C ARG A 509 48.65 78.63 -26.50
N TYR A 510 47.63 78.00 -27.09
CA TYR A 510 47.52 77.77 -28.54
C TYR A 510 46.53 78.72 -29.23
N LYS A 511 45.78 79.50 -28.43
CA LYS A 511 44.74 80.45 -28.87
C LYS A 511 45.21 81.46 -29.91
N THR A 512 46.48 81.87 -29.89
CA THR A 512 47.03 82.87 -30.83
C THR A 512 47.38 82.27 -32.20
N ASN A 513 47.57 80.95 -32.30
CA ASN A 513 48.11 80.30 -33.49
C ASN A 513 47.05 79.51 -34.29
N HIS A 514 45.89 79.21 -33.69
CA HIS A 514 44.82 78.43 -34.33
C HIS A 514 43.43 79.03 -34.03
N GLU A 515 42.77 79.58 -35.06
CA GLU A 515 41.41 80.15 -34.95
C GLU A 515 40.36 79.11 -34.49
N GLU A 516 40.51 77.84 -34.87
CA GLU A 516 39.60 76.76 -34.45
C GLU A 516 39.64 76.51 -32.93
N ILE A 517 40.84 76.57 -32.31
CA ILE A 517 40.99 76.48 -30.84
C ILE A 517 40.37 77.71 -30.18
N GLN A 518 40.53 78.89 -30.77
CA GLN A 518 39.96 80.12 -30.23
C GLN A 518 38.43 80.05 -30.21
N ALA A 519 37.79 79.59 -31.28
CA ALA A 519 36.34 79.41 -31.33
C ALA A 519 35.84 78.37 -30.32
N ALA A 520 36.48 77.19 -30.27
CA ALA A 520 36.13 76.14 -29.31
C ALA A 520 36.36 76.56 -27.85
N SER A 521 37.42 77.30 -27.57
CA SER A 521 37.71 77.83 -26.23
C SER A 521 36.68 78.88 -25.79
N VAL A 522 36.17 79.73 -26.70
CA VAL A 522 35.09 80.68 -26.38
C VAL A 522 33.79 79.93 -26.11
N SER A 523 33.40 78.99 -26.98
CA SER A 523 32.17 78.20 -26.78
C SER A 523 32.22 77.39 -25.49
N ALA A 524 33.35 76.77 -25.18
CA ALA A 524 33.49 76.02 -23.95
C ALA A 524 33.57 76.92 -22.71
N GLN A 525 34.16 78.12 -22.82
CA GLN A 525 34.13 79.10 -21.74
C GLN A 525 32.71 79.64 -21.49
N GLN A 526 31.85 79.72 -22.52
CA GLN A 526 30.42 80.01 -22.36
C GLN A 526 29.69 78.84 -21.68
N LEU A 527 29.90 77.61 -22.14
CA LEU A 527 29.32 76.42 -21.52
C LEU A 527 29.74 76.26 -20.05
N PHE A 528 30.99 76.60 -19.72
CA PHE A 528 31.54 76.55 -18.36
C PHE A 528 30.99 77.64 -17.44
N ASN A 529 30.85 78.89 -17.93
CA ASN A 529 30.47 80.04 -17.10
C ASN A 529 28.98 80.39 -17.12
N GLU A 530 28.27 80.15 -18.23
CA GLU A 530 26.88 80.55 -18.42
C GLU A 530 25.93 79.35 -18.28
N ASP A 531 26.22 78.23 -18.97
CA ASP A 531 25.36 77.04 -18.95
C ASP A 531 25.70 76.06 -17.82
N HIS A 532 26.86 76.23 -17.18
CA HIS A 532 27.39 75.39 -16.10
C HIS A 532 27.52 73.90 -16.45
N ASP A 533 27.66 73.56 -17.74
CA ASP A 533 27.81 72.19 -18.22
C ASP A 533 29.28 71.83 -18.41
N TYR A 534 29.88 71.35 -17.32
CA TYR A 534 31.30 71.01 -17.25
C TYR A 534 31.68 69.84 -18.16
N ALA A 535 30.79 68.85 -18.31
CA ALA A 535 31.05 67.66 -19.12
C ALA A 535 31.07 68.01 -20.62
N HIS A 536 30.09 68.78 -21.10
CA HIS A 536 30.10 69.23 -22.50
C HIS A 536 31.23 70.25 -22.76
N SER A 537 31.53 71.14 -21.81
CA SER A 537 32.68 72.04 -21.92
C SER A 537 33.99 71.25 -22.09
N LEU A 538 34.18 70.21 -21.28
CA LEU A 538 35.33 69.32 -21.36
C LEU A 538 35.44 68.66 -22.74
N GLU A 539 34.34 68.09 -23.25
CA GLU A 539 34.31 67.38 -24.54
C GLU A 539 34.63 68.30 -25.73
N VAL A 540 34.06 69.52 -25.73
CA VAL A 540 34.28 70.51 -26.80
C VAL A 540 35.75 70.94 -26.86
N ILE A 541 36.38 71.18 -25.70
CA ILE A 541 37.79 71.58 -25.64
C ILE A 541 38.70 70.40 -25.95
N ALA A 542 38.41 69.22 -25.39
CA ALA A 542 39.18 68.01 -25.62
C ALA A 542 39.25 67.69 -27.11
N THR A 543 38.11 67.74 -27.81
CA THR A 543 38.02 67.51 -29.26
C THR A 543 38.82 68.53 -30.07
N ALA A 544 38.83 69.81 -29.64
CA ALA A 544 39.59 70.85 -30.32
C ALA A 544 41.11 70.73 -30.09
N ILE A 545 41.54 70.36 -28.88
CA ILE A 545 42.95 70.15 -28.54
C ILE A 545 43.50 68.91 -29.23
N ASP A 546 42.76 67.80 -29.24
CA ASP A 546 43.22 66.52 -29.83
C ASP A 546 43.41 66.60 -31.35
N LYS A 547 42.69 67.52 -32.03
CA LYS A 547 42.92 67.84 -33.45
C LYS A 547 44.24 68.55 -33.72
N VAL A 548 44.77 69.29 -32.75
CA VAL A 548 46.00 70.10 -32.90
C VAL A 548 47.22 69.39 -32.32
N ASP A 549 47.06 68.67 -31.21
CA ASP A 549 48.08 67.78 -30.62
C ASP A 549 47.43 66.44 -30.19
N PRO A 550 47.45 65.42 -31.08
CA PRO A 550 46.88 64.12 -30.79
C PRO A 550 47.51 63.48 -29.54
N GLY A 551 46.69 63.21 -28.53
CA GLY A 551 47.13 62.63 -27.25
C GLY A 551 47.54 63.63 -26.17
N ALA A 552 47.37 64.95 -26.38
CA ALA A 552 47.53 65.94 -25.31
C ALA A 552 46.45 65.79 -24.22
N TYR A 553 45.21 65.50 -24.60
CA TYR A 553 44.11 65.27 -23.65
C TYR A 553 44.42 64.12 -22.68
N LYS A 554 44.77 62.94 -23.22
CA LYS A 554 45.09 61.75 -22.40
C LYS A 554 46.26 61.98 -21.43
N ARG A 555 47.28 62.75 -21.83
CA ARG A 555 48.40 63.07 -20.94
C ARG A 555 47.98 63.94 -19.75
N ILE A 556 47.06 64.89 -19.97
CA ILE A 556 46.55 65.78 -18.93
C ILE A 556 45.62 64.99 -18.00
N GLU A 557 44.74 64.18 -18.57
CA GLU A 557 43.85 63.26 -17.84
C GLU A 557 44.65 62.26 -16.96
N ASP A 558 45.65 61.59 -17.53
CA ASP A 558 46.52 60.66 -16.79
C ASP A 558 47.28 61.37 -15.66
N SER A 559 47.74 62.61 -15.89
CA SER A 559 48.43 63.40 -14.87
C SER A 559 47.50 63.83 -13.73
N TYR A 560 46.24 64.15 -14.06
CA TYR A 560 45.22 64.52 -13.09
C TYR A 560 44.84 63.31 -12.21
N TYR A 561 44.58 62.15 -12.81
CA TYR A 561 44.26 60.94 -12.06
C TYR A 561 45.46 60.39 -11.26
N ALA A 562 46.70 60.64 -11.70
CA ALA A 562 47.90 60.34 -10.92
C ALA A 562 48.01 61.24 -9.68
N GLN A 563 47.83 62.56 -9.84
CA GLN A 563 47.83 63.51 -8.71
C GLN A 563 46.69 63.25 -7.72
N LYS A 564 45.50 62.92 -8.22
CA LYS A 564 44.35 62.56 -7.39
C LYS A 564 44.58 61.26 -6.59
N LYS A 565 45.40 60.33 -7.08
CA LYS A 565 45.79 59.13 -6.31
C LYS A 565 46.78 59.46 -5.19
N ASP A 566 47.73 60.34 -5.45
CA ASP A 566 48.72 60.78 -4.46
C ASP A 566 48.09 61.65 -3.35
N ASP A 567 46.98 62.36 -3.63
CA ASP A 567 46.23 63.17 -2.64
C ASP A 567 45.23 62.34 -1.79
N VAL A 568 45.00 61.07 -2.13
CA VAL A 568 44.05 60.17 -1.44
C VAL A 568 44.75 59.13 -0.56
N GLU A 569 46.06 58.90 -0.74
CA GLU A 569 46.94 58.23 0.25
C GLU A 569 47.38 59.18 1.37
#